data_AF-A0A957MJN0-F1
#
_entry.id   AF-A0A957MJN0-F1
#
_cell.length_a   1.000
_cell.length_b   1.000
_cell.length_c   1.000
_cell.angle_alpha   90.00
_cell.angle_beta   90.00
_cell.angle_gamma   90.00
#
_symmetry.space_group_name_H-M   'P 1'
#
loop_
_entity.id
_entity.type
_entity.pdbx_description
1 polymer ?
#
loop_
_entity_poly.entity_id
_entity_poly.type
_entity_poly.pdbx_seq_one_letter_code
_entity_poly.pdbx_strand_id
1 'polypeptide(L)'
;MVRKIGTTYVSSPDRALHCEIPEHLQGGKFRATWVTYKERSLWCCDFSGFETDHQGLLAEIEMSDTIIRQQPEASLLAAVVLYKTKMTPEIKEFFRVNSVRPRNPLRKIAILYVSDFQRLWYRSINKVYWPNNTKFFNDYEAAKEWLVRGTS
;
A
#
# COMPACT_ATOMS: atom_id res chain seq x y z
N MET A 1 -29.65 16.48 16.08
CA MET A 1 -28.89 15.72 17.08
C MET A 1 -27.98 14.75 16.34
N VAL A 2 -26.69 14.76 16.70
CA VAL A 2 -25.56 14.37 15.85
C VAL A 2 -25.58 12.88 15.47
N ARG A 3 -25.45 12.61 14.15
CA ARG A 3 -25.33 11.28 13.55
C ARG A 3 -24.07 10.57 14.05
N LYS A 4 -24.22 9.36 14.57
CA LYS A 4 -23.11 8.40 14.74
C LYS A 4 -22.53 8.10 13.37
N ILE A 5 -21.30 8.54 13.11
CA ILE A 5 -20.54 8.15 11.92
C ILE A 5 -19.83 6.84 12.25
N GLY A 6 -20.10 5.84 11.41
CA GLY A 6 -19.79 4.44 11.63
C GLY A 6 -18.31 4.10 11.72
N THR A 7 -18.06 3.02 12.45
CA THR A 7 -16.84 2.23 12.43
C THR A 7 -16.60 1.73 11.00
N THR A 8 -15.51 2.15 10.36
CA THR A 8 -15.17 1.66 9.01
C THR A 8 -14.56 0.27 9.15
N TYR A 9 -15.29 -0.75 8.72
CA TYR A 9 -14.78 -2.11 8.57
C TYR A 9 -13.87 -2.18 7.34
N VAL A 10 -12.74 -2.91 7.44
CA VAL A 10 -12.01 -3.36 6.26
C VAL A 10 -12.91 -4.35 5.53
N SER A 11 -13.69 -3.85 4.57
CA SER A 11 -14.54 -4.67 3.72
C SER A 11 -13.64 -5.53 2.83
N SER A 12 -13.55 -6.82 3.16
CA SER A 12 -12.94 -7.83 2.28
C SER A 12 -13.90 -8.08 1.11
N PRO A 13 -13.54 -7.77 -0.14
CA PRO A 13 -14.18 -8.40 -1.27
C PRO A 13 -13.84 -9.90 -1.29
N ASP A 14 -14.76 -10.72 -1.83
CA ASP A 14 -14.90 -12.19 -1.85
C ASP A 14 -13.64 -13.09 -2.08
N ARG A 15 -12.43 -12.54 -2.17
CA ARG A 15 -11.17 -13.27 -2.36
C ARG A 15 -10.02 -12.82 -1.47
N ALA A 16 -10.22 -11.84 -0.57
CA ALA A 16 -9.23 -11.60 0.47
C ALA A 16 -9.27 -12.81 1.42
N LEU A 17 -8.26 -13.68 1.32
CA LEU A 17 -8.02 -14.72 2.31
C LEU A 17 -8.16 -14.10 3.70
N HIS A 18 -8.82 -14.79 4.63
CA HIS A 18 -8.96 -14.34 6.01
C HIS A 18 -7.59 -13.90 6.53
N CYS A 19 -7.40 -12.58 6.69
CA CYS A 19 -6.17 -12.04 7.22
C CYS A 19 -6.35 -11.88 8.72
N GLU A 20 -5.42 -12.41 9.50
CA GLU A 20 -5.35 -12.22 10.93
C GLU A 20 -4.71 -10.86 11.21
N ILE A 21 -5.44 -10.01 11.94
CA ILE A 21 -4.94 -8.70 12.36
C ILE A 21 -4.40 -8.84 13.78
N PRO A 22 -3.11 -8.50 14.03
CA PRO A 22 -2.52 -8.50 15.36
C PRO A 22 -3.37 -7.73 16.37
N GLU A 23 -3.48 -8.24 17.60
CA GLU A 23 -4.34 -7.67 18.64
C GLU A 23 -4.09 -6.18 18.89
N HIS A 24 -2.83 -5.73 18.85
CA HIS A 24 -2.47 -4.33 19.07
C HIS A 24 -2.88 -3.38 17.94
N LEU A 25 -3.21 -3.94 16.76
CA LEU A 25 -3.77 -3.18 15.64
C LEU A 25 -5.31 -3.29 15.59
N GLN A 26 -5.92 -4.20 16.35
CA GLN A 26 -7.37 -4.35 16.35
C GLN A 26 -8.05 -3.09 16.91
N GLY A 27 -9.13 -2.65 16.26
CA GLY A 27 -9.84 -1.42 16.62
C GLY A 27 -9.13 -0.13 16.20
N GLY A 28 -7.94 -0.21 15.60
CA GLY A 28 -7.25 0.92 14.99
C GLY A 28 -8.01 1.49 13.80
N LYS A 29 -7.83 2.79 13.52
CA LYS A 29 -8.33 3.45 12.31
C LYS A 29 -7.22 3.53 11.29
N PHE A 30 -7.26 2.62 10.32
CA PHE A 30 -6.31 2.58 9.20
C PHE A 30 -6.94 3.13 7.94
N ARG A 31 -6.09 3.66 7.05
CA ARG A 31 -6.51 4.10 5.71
C ARG A 31 -6.32 3.00 4.67
N ALA A 32 -5.45 2.03 4.96
CA ALA A 32 -5.22 0.88 4.12
C ALA A 32 -6.49 0.03 4.02
N THR A 33 -6.82 -0.36 2.80
CA THR A 33 -8.10 -0.99 2.52
C THR A 33 -8.06 -1.83 1.25
N TRP A 34 -8.98 -2.78 1.15
CA TRP A 34 -9.22 -3.51 -0.08
C TRP A 34 -10.09 -2.69 -1.02
N VAL A 35 -9.72 -2.69 -2.30
CA VAL A 35 -10.47 -2.05 -3.38
C VAL A 35 -10.75 -3.08 -4.46
N THR A 36 -12.01 -3.23 -4.85
CA THR A 36 -12.39 -4.05 -6.00
C THR A 36 -12.34 -3.24 -7.28
N TYR A 37 -11.67 -3.75 -8.30
CA TYR A 37 -11.64 -3.16 -9.63
C TYR A 37 -11.65 -4.25 -10.70
N LYS A 38 -12.64 -4.22 -11.59
CA LYS A 38 -12.84 -5.23 -12.66
C LYS A 38 -12.69 -6.68 -12.13
N GLU A 39 -13.42 -7.00 -11.06
CA GLU A 39 -13.43 -8.33 -10.41
C GLU A 39 -12.09 -8.77 -9.80
N ARG A 40 -11.11 -7.87 -9.69
CA ARG A 40 -9.85 -8.11 -9.00
C ARG A 40 -9.80 -7.31 -7.70
N SER A 41 -9.25 -7.93 -6.66
CA SER A 41 -8.96 -7.27 -5.39
C SER A 41 -7.59 -6.60 -5.45
N LEU A 42 -7.54 -5.34 -5.05
CA LEU A 42 -6.32 -4.53 -4.93
C LEU A 42 -6.15 -4.16 -3.46
N TRP A 43 -4.94 -4.29 -2.92
CA TRP A 43 -4.63 -3.76 -1.60
C TRP A 43 -4.11 -2.34 -1.72
N CYS A 44 -4.80 -1.38 -1.13
CA CYS A 44 -4.40 0.01 -1.11
C CYS A 44 -3.71 0.32 0.21
N CYS A 45 -2.43 0.71 0.17
CA CYS A 45 -1.67 1.23 1.30
C CYS A 45 -1.66 2.76 1.20
N ASP A 46 -2.41 3.45 2.07
CA ASP A 46 -2.47 4.91 2.04
C ASP A 46 -1.58 5.54 3.13
N PHE A 47 -0.39 5.98 2.72
CA PHE A 47 0.58 6.65 3.60
C PHE A 47 0.52 8.18 3.45
N SER A 48 -0.58 8.74 2.97
CA SER A 48 -0.74 10.18 2.77
C SER A 48 -0.85 10.98 4.07
N GLY A 49 -0.29 12.19 4.10
CA GLY A 49 -0.57 13.17 5.15
C GLY A 49 -0.07 12.83 6.55
N PHE A 50 0.95 11.98 6.69
CA PHE A 50 1.60 11.66 7.97
C PHE A 50 2.84 12.52 8.25
N GLU A 51 2.88 13.78 7.77
CA GLU A 51 4.07 14.64 7.88
C GLU A 51 4.51 14.90 9.33
N THR A 52 3.56 14.88 10.27
CA THR A 52 3.79 15.13 11.70
C THR A 52 3.39 13.95 12.60
N ASP A 53 2.79 12.91 12.04
CA ASP A 53 2.29 11.75 12.78
C ASP A 53 3.08 10.49 12.40
N HIS A 54 4.27 10.39 12.97
CA HIS A 54 5.18 9.27 12.73
C HIS A 54 4.64 7.95 13.26
N GLN A 55 3.97 7.97 14.42
CA GLN A 55 3.40 6.75 15.03
C GLN A 55 2.23 6.22 14.20
N GLY A 56 1.37 7.11 13.69
CA GLY A 56 0.31 6.72 12.76
C GLY A 56 0.86 6.10 11.47
N LEU A 57 1.93 6.67 10.90
CA LEU A 57 2.58 6.10 9.72
C LEU A 57 3.14 4.70 9.98
N LEU A 58 3.79 4.48 11.13
CA LEU A 58 4.31 3.17 11.50
C LEU A 58 3.19 2.13 11.63
N ALA A 59 2.09 2.47 12.29
CA ALA A 59 0.94 1.58 12.43
C ALA A 59 0.31 1.25 11.06
N GLU A 60 0.23 2.24 10.16
CA GLU A 60 -0.29 2.07 8.80
C GLU A 60 0.61 1.16 7.94
N ILE A 61 1.93 1.33 8.06
CA ILE A 61 2.93 0.47 7.42
C ILE A 61 2.85 -0.95 7.98
N GLU A 62 2.75 -1.11 9.30
CA GLU A 62 2.66 -2.42 9.95
C GLU A 62 1.39 -3.17 9.52
N MET A 63 0.24 -2.50 9.54
CA MET A 63 -1.02 -3.05 9.05
C MET A 63 -0.90 -3.48 7.59
N SER A 64 -0.36 -2.61 6.74
CA SER A 64 -0.17 -2.90 5.32
C SER A 64 0.75 -4.11 5.09
N ASP A 65 1.88 -4.16 5.78
CA ASP A 65 2.84 -5.25 5.64
C ASP A 65 2.30 -6.57 6.19
N THR A 66 1.51 -6.51 7.27
CA THR A 66 0.83 -7.67 7.85
C THR A 66 -0.12 -8.33 6.84
N ILE A 67 -0.93 -7.52 6.14
CA ILE A 67 -1.82 -8.03 5.10
C ILE A 67 -1.03 -8.59 3.93
N ILE A 68 0.01 -7.87 3.46
CA ILE A 68 0.86 -8.31 2.35
C ILE A 68 1.48 -9.68 2.65
N ARG A 69 2.02 -9.88 3.85
CA ARG A 69 2.71 -11.12 4.25
C ARG A 69 1.82 -12.36 4.24
N GLN A 70 0.51 -12.18 4.45
CA GLN A 70 -0.44 -13.29 4.53
C GLN A 70 -0.95 -13.72 3.14
N GLN A 71 -0.58 -13.01 2.08
CA GLN A 71 -1.00 -13.37 0.72
C GLN A 71 -0.07 -14.42 0.10
N PRO A 72 -0.59 -15.25 -0.82
CA PRO A 72 0.23 -16.16 -1.61
C PRO A 72 1.30 -15.43 -2.43
N GLU A 73 2.39 -16.13 -2.72
CA GLU A 73 3.49 -15.61 -3.55
C GLU A 73 2.98 -15.10 -4.92
N ALA A 74 3.47 -13.95 -5.35
CA ALA A 74 3.16 -13.33 -6.63
C ALA A 74 1.66 -13.20 -6.96
N SER A 75 0.81 -13.05 -5.94
CA SER A 75 -0.66 -12.96 -6.10
C SER A 75 -1.22 -11.54 -5.93
N LEU A 76 -0.57 -10.72 -5.10
CA LEU A 76 -1.12 -9.45 -4.63
C LEU A 76 -0.85 -8.31 -5.61
N LEU A 77 -1.89 -7.54 -5.91
CA LEU A 77 -1.82 -6.27 -6.61
C LEU A 77 -1.95 -5.15 -5.57
N ALA A 78 -0.96 -4.27 -5.48
CA ALA A 78 -0.95 -3.22 -4.48
C ALA A 78 -0.87 -1.81 -5.09
N ALA A 79 -1.54 -0.86 -4.45
CA ALA A 79 -1.40 0.56 -4.71
C ALA A 79 -0.86 1.25 -3.45
N VAL A 80 0.20 2.05 -3.57
CA VAL A 80 0.77 2.84 -2.46
C VAL A 80 0.56 4.31 -2.74
N VAL A 81 -0.16 4.99 -1.87
CA VAL A 81 -0.48 6.43 -1.99
C VAL A 81 0.49 7.23 -1.13
N LEU A 82 1.24 8.15 -1.76
CA LEU A 82 2.23 9.01 -1.09
C LEU A 82 1.87 10.51 -1.19
N TYR A 83 0.58 10.83 -1.32
CA TYR A 83 0.13 12.22 -1.47
C TYR A 83 0.46 13.06 -0.23
N LYS A 84 1.14 14.20 -0.44
CA LYS A 84 1.61 15.08 0.65
C LYS A 84 2.39 14.32 1.74
N THR A 85 3.22 13.36 1.32
CA THR A 85 4.09 12.61 2.21
C THR A 85 5.52 12.65 1.70
N LYS A 86 6.46 12.88 2.60
CA LYS A 86 7.89 12.80 2.30
C LYS A 86 8.34 11.34 2.36
N MET A 87 9.36 10.99 1.59
CA MET A 87 9.99 9.67 1.65
C MET A 87 10.80 9.50 2.94
N THR A 88 10.13 9.14 4.04
CA THR A 88 10.74 8.91 5.35
C THR A 88 11.52 7.58 5.38
N PRO A 89 12.42 7.37 6.37
CA PRO A 89 13.13 6.09 6.53
C PRO A 89 12.20 4.88 6.59
N GLU A 90 11.03 5.01 7.22
CA GLU A 90 10.04 3.95 7.40
C GLU A 90 9.43 3.52 6.06
N ILE A 91 9.09 4.50 5.20
CA ILE A 91 8.56 4.22 3.86
C ILE A 91 9.65 3.60 2.98
N LYS A 92 10.90 4.08 3.08
CA LYS A 92 12.03 3.46 2.37
C LYS A 92 12.22 2.02 2.79
N GLU A 93 12.14 1.75 4.08
CA GLU A 93 12.29 0.40 4.63
C GLU A 93 11.15 -0.51 4.19
N PHE A 94 9.91 -0.02 4.21
CA PHE A 94 8.76 -0.73 3.66
C PHE A 94 9.02 -1.19 2.21
N PHE A 95 9.49 -0.29 1.35
CA PHE A 95 9.81 -0.66 -0.04
C PHE A 95 11.02 -1.61 -0.12
N ARG A 96 12.08 -1.38 0.65
CA ARG A 96 13.27 -2.23 0.66
C ARG A 96 12.92 -3.66 1.04
N VAL A 97 12.22 -3.85 2.17
CA VAL A 97 11.76 -5.16 2.65
C VAL A 97 10.93 -5.85 1.57
N ASN A 98 9.97 -5.14 0.98
CA ASN A 98 9.13 -5.66 -0.09
C ASN A 98 9.83 -5.77 -1.46
N SER A 99 11.10 -5.39 -1.58
CA SER A 99 11.91 -5.58 -2.80
C SER A 99 12.78 -6.82 -2.73
N VAL A 100 13.30 -7.12 -1.53
CA VAL A 100 14.29 -8.21 -1.32
C VAL A 100 13.67 -9.46 -0.68
N ARG A 101 12.39 -9.41 -0.33
CA ARG A 101 11.68 -10.52 0.32
C ARG A 101 11.70 -11.79 -0.56
N PRO A 102 12.21 -12.92 -0.03
CA PRO A 102 12.01 -14.22 -0.67
C PRO A 102 10.52 -14.57 -0.70
N ARG A 103 10.03 -15.14 -1.81
CA ARG A 103 8.61 -15.47 -2.02
C ARG A 103 7.68 -14.28 -1.82
N ASN A 104 8.01 -13.18 -2.49
CA ASN A 104 7.27 -11.93 -2.34
C ASN A 104 5.80 -12.07 -2.79
N PRO A 105 4.82 -11.78 -1.93
CA PRO A 105 3.41 -11.83 -2.32
C PRO A 105 3.03 -10.77 -3.36
N LEU A 106 3.77 -9.66 -3.44
CA LEU A 106 3.51 -8.58 -4.38
C LEU A 106 3.84 -8.99 -5.82
N ARG A 107 2.81 -9.11 -6.66
CA ARG A 107 2.93 -9.31 -8.11
C ARG A 107 3.25 -8.01 -8.84
N LYS A 108 2.52 -6.95 -8.48
CA LYS A 108 2.59 -5.60 -9.08
C LYS A 108 2.31 -4.55 -8.03
N ILE A 109 3.03 -3.44 -8.12
CA ILE A 109 2.83 -2.30 -7.23
C ILE A 109 2.73 -1.00 -8.03
N ALA A 110 1.67 -0.25 -7.78
CA ALA A 110 1.49 1.10 -8.32
C ALA A 110 1.80 2.11 -7.22
N ILE A 111 2.73 3.03 -7.47
CA ILE A 111 3.08 4.10 -6.53
C ILE A 111 2.49 5.41 -7.01
N LEU A 112 1.71 6.06 -6.17
CA LEU A 112 0.92 7.22 -6.53
C LEU A 112 1.45 8.52 -5.93
N TYR A 113 1.32 9.59 -6.71
CA TYR A 113 1.63 10.97 -6.32
C TYR A 113 3.09 11.21 -5.97
N VAL A 114 4.00 10.54 -6.68
CA VAL A 114 5.44 10.83 -6.65
C VAL A 114 5.86 11.42 -7.98
N SER A 115 6.28 12.68 -7.98
CA SER A 115 6.68 13.38 -9.21
C SER A 115 8.00 12.84 -9.78
N ASP A 116 8.22 12.98 -11.08
CA ASP A 116 9.40 12.49 -11.81
C ASP A 116 10.71 12.98 -11.18
N PHE A 117 10.72 14.24 -10.76
CA PHE A 117 11.87 14.83 -10.07
C PHE A 117 12.11 14.17 -8.70
N GLN A 118 11.05 13.94 -7.91
CA GLN A 118 11.15 13.21 -6.65
C GLN A 118 11.65 11.78 -6.88
N ARG A 119 11.17 11.10 -7.93
CA ARG A 119 11.61 9.74 -8.29
C ARG A 119 13.10 9.69 -8.58
N LEU A 120 13.60 10.63 -9.38
CA LEU A 120 15.02 10.73 -9.70
C LEU A 120 15.84 11.02 -8.43
N TRP A 121 15.39 11.96 -7.61
CA TRP A 121 16.05 12.33 -6.35
C TRP A 121 16.09 11.15 -5.36
N TYR A 122 15.01 10.37 -5.27
CA TYR A 122 14.95 9.20 -4.40
C TYR A 122 15.87 8.07 -4.87
N ARG A 123 15.99 7.87 -6.19
CA ARG A 123 16.89 6.85 -6.75
C ARG A 123 18.36 7.26 -6.57
N SER A 124 18.69 8.51 -6.87
CA SER A 124 20.09 8.97 -6.92
C SER A 124 20.68 9.25 -5.55
N ILE A 125 19.95 9.93 -4.67
CA ILE A 125 20.50 10.41 -3.40
C ILE A 125 20.07 9.52 -2.23
N ASN A 126 18.82 9.06 -2.23
CA ASN A 126 18.27 8.31 -1.11
C ASN A 126 18.37 6.79 -1.25
N LYS A 127 18.95 6.29 -2.35
CA LYS A 127 19.14 4.86 -2.66
C LYS A 127 17.87 4.02 -2.39
N VAL A 128 16.71 4.54 -2.77
CA VAL A 128 15.44 3.82 -2.56
C VAL A 128 15.37 2.61 -3.50
N TYR A 129 15.16 1.44 -2.92
CA TYR A 129 14.94 0.18 -3.66
C TYR A 129 13.44 -0.03 -3.83
N TRP A 130 13.00 -0.06 -5.07
CA TRP A 130 11.60 -0.27 -5.42
C TRP A 130 11.35 -1.77 -5.64
N PRO A 131 10.17 -2.29 -5.23
CA PRO A 131 9.83 -3.67 -5.52
C PRO A 131 9.86 -3.96 -7.02
N ASN A 132 10.08 -5.23 -7.36
CA ASN A 132 9.99 -5.65 -8.75
C ASN A 132 8.59 -5.36 -9.30
N ASN A 133 8.51 -5.01 -10.59
CA ASN A 133 7.24 -4.67 -11.24
C ASN A 133 6.52 -3.48 -10.58
N THR A 134 7.27 -2.41 -10.28
CA THR A 134 6.76 -1.11 -9.81
C THR A 134 6.49 -0.18 -10.98
N LYS A 135 5.34 0.53 -10.94
CA LYS A 135 5.09 1.68 -11.84
C LYS A 135 4.51 2.86 -11.07
N PHE A 136 4.82 4.07 -11.53
CA PHE A 136 4.42 5.32 -10.88
C PHE A 136 3.28 6.01 -11.63
N PHE A 137 2.37 6.62 -10.89
CA PHE A 137 1.18 7.28 -11.42
C PHE A 137 0.87 8.57 -10.66
N ASN A 138 0.25 9.52 -11.36
CA ASN A 138 -0.39 10.68 -10.72
C ASN A 138 -1.92 10.57 -10.73
N ASP A 139 -2.46 9.50 -11.34
CA ASP A 139 -3.89 9.24 -11.49
C ASP A 139 -4.22 7.86 -10.94
N TYR A 140 -5.22 7.78 -10.05
CA TYR A 140 -5.59 6.56 -9.36
C TYR A 140 -6.33 5.56 -10.25
N GLU A 141 -7.16 6.03 -11.20
CA GLU A 141 -7.87 5.16 -12.13
C GLU A 141 -6.89 4.50 -13.12
N ALA A 142 -5.93 5.25 -13.64
CA ALA A 142 -4.88 4.73 -14.49
C ALA A 142 -3.99 3.70 -13.77
N ALA A 143 -3.74 3.91 -12.47
CA ALA A 143 -3.03 2.94 -11.64
C ALA A 143 -3.82 1.63 -11.49
N LYS A 144 -5.12 1.69 -11.20
CA LYS A 144 -5.99 0.51 -11.10
C LYS A 144 -6.05 -0.26 -12.42
N GLU A 145 -6.24 0.44 -13.54
CA GLU A 145 -6.24 -0.16 -14.87
C GLU A 145 -4.93 -0.89 -15.15
N TRP A 146 -3.80 -0.23 -14.88
CA TRP A 146 -2.51 -0.86 -15.08
C TRP A 146 -2.32 -2.06 -14.17
N LEU A 147 -2.72 -2.00 -12.88
CA LEU A 147 -2.57 -3.11 -11.94
C LEU A 147 -3.25 -4.40 -12.45
N VAL A 148 -4.49 -4.30 -12.94
CA VAL A 148 -5.25 -5.47 -13.43
C VAL A 148 -4.86 -5.92 -14.84
N ARG A 149 -4.16 -5.09 -15.62
CA ARG A 149 -3.75 -5.45 -16.98
C ARG A 149 -2.68 -6.56 -16.98
N GLY A 150 -2.89 -7.59 -17.81
CA GLY A 150 -1.93 -8.68 -18.01
C GLY A 150 -1.85 -9.66 -16.84
N THR A 151 -2.92 -9.74 -16.04
CA THR A 151 -3.03 -10.69 -14.92
C THR A 151 -3.83 -11.95 -15.26
N SER A 152 -3.97 -12.25 -16.57
CA SER A 152 -4.55 -13.48 -17.12
C SER A 152 -3.83 -14.73 -16.62
#